data_AF-B5W302-F1
#
_entry.id   AF-B5W302-F1
#
_cell.length_a   1.000
_cell.length_b   1.000
_cell.length_c   1.000
_cell.angle_alpha   90.00
_cell.angle_beta   90.00
_cell.angle_gamma   90.00
#
_symmetry.space_group_name_H-M   'P 1'
#
loop_
_entity.id
_entity.type
_entity.pdbx_description
1 polymer ?
#
loop_
_entity_poly.entity_id
_entity_poly.type
_entity_poly.pdbx_seq_one_letter_code
_entity_poly.pdbx_strand_id
1 'polypeptide(L)'
;MLVHPSLPPLHHLPDSLPLDGAVRIELESGVPIFRASATVQNRIVMLLEKQQLEALTELEEQELDAYEEIDDYLSFVNRTIRNLAVAPNSQG
;
A
#
# COMPACT_ATOMS: atom_id res chain seq x y z
N MET A 1 3.92 6.86 -27.47
CA MET A 1 3.81 7.73 -26.28
C MET A 1 4.02 6.83 -25.08
N LEU A 2 5.17 6.92 -24.41
CA LEU A 2 5.41 6.14 -23.19
C LEU A 2 4.53 6.75 -22.11
N VAL A 3 3.50 6.01 -21.68
CA VAL A 3 2.67 6.42 -20.55
C VAL A 3 3.55 6.26 -19.32
N HIS A 4 4.12 7.36 -18.82
CA HIS A 4 4.79 7.33 -17.53
C HIS A 4 3.72 6.98 -16.49
N PRO A 5 3.90 5.93 -15.67
CA PRO A 5 2.93 5.64 -14.63
C PRO A 5 2.90 6.86 -13.70
N SER A 6 1.73 7.50 -13.61
CA SER A 6 1.53 8.61 -12.67
C SER A 6 1.61 8.05 -11.26
N LEU A 7 2.34 8.74 -10.40
CA LEU A 7 2.37 8.43 -8.98
C LEU A 7 0.94 8.57 -8.43
N PRO A 8 0.37 7.55 -7.76
CA PRO A 8 -0.91 7.72 -7.09
C PRO A 8 -0.79 8.85 -6.06
N PRO A 9 -1.83 9.68 -5.91
CA PRO A 9 -1.83 10.72 -4.88
C PRO A 9 -1.78 10.07 -3.50
N LEU A 10 -1.01 10.67 -2.60
CA LEU A 10 -0.97 10.30 -1.19
C LEU A 10 -1.14 11.61 -0.41
N HIS A 11 -2.37 11.88 0.02
CA HIS A 11 -2.73 13.17 0.63
C HIS A 11 -2.30 13.21 2.10
N HIS A 12 -2.47 12.11 2.81
CA HIS A 12 -2.04 11.96 4.20
C HIS A 12 -1.74 10.49 4.53
N LEU A 13 -1.00 10.29 5.62
CA LEU A 13 -0.92 8.97 6.26
C LEU A 13 -2.02 8.90 7.33
N PRO A 14 -2.63 7.74 7.58
CA PRO A 14 -3.53 7.59 8.72
C PRO A 14 -2.73 7.78 10.01
N ASP A 15 -3.29 8.48 10.99
CA ASP A 15 -2.65 8.70 12.30
C ASP A 15 -2.39 7.38 13.05
N SER A 16 -3.16 6.34 12.72
CA SER A 16 -3.01 4.98 13.25
C SER A 16 -1.90 4.18 12.56
N LEU A 17 -1.33 4.68 11.45
CA LEU A 17 -0.24 4.02 10.76
C LEU A 17 1.02 4.04 11.64
N PRO A 18 1.56 2.88 12.03
CA PRO A 18 2.74 2.86 12.89
C PRO A 18 3.98 3.30 12.11
N LEU A 19 4.80 4.18 12.69
CA LEU A 19 6.07 4.58 12.07
C LEU A 19 7.00 3.38 11.84
N ASP A 20 7.08 2.51 12.84
CA ASP A 20 7.83 1.26 12.77
C ASP A 20 6.90 0.08 12.51
N GLY A 21 7.24 -0.76 11.54
CA GLY A 21 6.46 -1.95 11.21
C GLY A 21 5.13 -1.65 10.52
N ALA A 22 4.97 -0.52 9.82
CA ALA A 22 3.83 -0.27 8.92
C ALA A 22 3.88 -1.14 7.67
N VAL A 23 5.08 -1.35 7.12
CA VAL A 23 5.31 -2.09 5.88
C VAL A 23 6.23 -3.27 6.16
N ARG A 24 5.91 -4.42 5.57
CA ARG A 24 6.78 -5.59 5.51
C ARG A 24 7.28 -5.78 4.09
N ILE A 25 8.47 -6.35 3.98
CA ILE A 25 9.10 -6.66 2.70
C ILE A 25 9.17 -8.18 2.56
N GLU A 26 8.70 -8.69 1.43
CA GLU A 26 8.77 -10.10 1.04
C GLU A 26 9.60 -10.23 -0.24
N LEU A 27 10.26 -11.38 -0.44
CA LEU A 27 10.98 -11.67 -1.68
C LEU A 27 10.11 -12.56 -2.57
N GLU A 28 9.75 -12.06 -3.76
CA GLU A 28 9.03 -12.84 -4.76
C GLU A 28 9.75 -12.79 -6.11
N SER A 29 10.10 -13.96 -6.65
CA SER A 29 10.74 -14.07 -7.97
C SER A 29 11.97 -13.16 -8.16
N GLY A 30 12.77 -12.98 -7.11
CA GLY A 30 13.96 -12.13 -7.13
C GLY A 30 13.70 -10.63 -6.97
N VAL A 31 12.46 -10.23 -6.67
CA VAL A 31 12.05 -8.83 -6.53
C VAL A 31 11.50 -8.57 -5.12
N PRO A 32 11.88 -7.47 -4.43
CA PRO A 32 11.28 -7.11 -3.16
C PRO A 32 9.85 -6.59 -3.36
N ILE A 33 8.92 -7.16 -2.60
CA ILE A 33 7.49 -6.81 -2.58
C ILE A 33 7.15 -6.19 -1.23
N PHE A 34 6.64 -4.97 -1.29
CA PHE A 34 6.23 -4.18 -0.15
C PHE A 34 4.75 -4.43 0.11
N ARG A 35 4.41 -4.77 1.35
CA ARG A 35 3.03 -5.02 1.77
C ARG A 35 2.77 -4.31 3.08
N ALA A 36 1.52 -3.93 3.34
CA ALA A 36 1.11 -3.56 4.68
C ALA A 36 1.50 -4.66 5.68
N SER A 37 1.95 -4.30 6.87
CA SER A 37 2.28 -5.27 7.92
C SER A 37 1.04 -5.97 8.44
N ALA A 38 1.22 -7.04 9.22
CA ALA A 38 0.10 -7.70 9.89
C ALA A 38 -0.67 -6.76 10.82
N THR A 39 0.02 -5.85 11.52
CA THR A 39 -0.62 -4.86 12.39
C THR A 39 -1.55 -3.94 11.61
N VAL A 40 -1.09 -3.42 10.46
CA VAL A 40 -1.89 -2.57 9.59
C VAL A 40 -3.06 -3.33 8.97
N GLN A 41 -2.80 -4.54 8.44
CA GLN A 41 -3.86 -5.40 7.87
C GLN A 41 -4.94 -5.72 8.90
N ASN A 42 -4.57 -6.04 10.13
CA ASN A 42 -5.52 -6.31 11.21
C ASN A 42 -6.37 -5.08 11.53
N ARG A 43 -5.79 -3.87 11.50
CA ARG A 43 -6.56 -2.63 11.72
C ARG A 43 -7.60 -2.41 10.61
N ILE A 44 -7.21 -2.60 9.35
CA ILE A 44 -8.13 -2.52 8.21
C ILE A 44 -9.26 -3.55 8.37
N VAL A 45 -8.94 -4.81 8.70
CA VAL A 45 -9.95 -5.86 8.92
C VAL A 45 -10.92 -5.46 10.03
N MET A 46 -10.43 -4.96 11.17
CA MET A 46 -11.30 -4.51 12.28
C MET A 46 -12.26 -3.40 11.85
N LEU A 47 -11.80 -2.43 11.04
CA LEU A 47 -12.64 -1.35 10.52
C LEU A 47 -13.70 -1.87 9.54
N LEU A 48 -13.33 -2.78 8.64
CA LEU A 48 -14.26 -3.40 7.69
C LEU A 48 -15.29 -4.30 8.38
N GLU A 49 -14.89 -5.03 9.42
CA GLU A 49 -15.80 -5.81 10.25
C GLU A 49 -16.76 -4.90 11.01
N LYS A 50 -16.25 -3.80 11.59
CA LYS A 50 -17.07 -2.81 12.27
C LYS A 50 -18.11 -2.20 11.33
N GLN A 51 -17.73 -1.80 10.12
CA GLN A 51 -18.63 -1.23 9.11
C GLN A 51 -19.81 -2.16 8.74
N GLN A 52 -19.61 -3.48 8.81
CA GLN A 52 -20.67 -4.46 8.56
C GLN A 52 -21.66 -4.58 9.72
N LEU A 53 -21.22 -4.28 10.95
CA LEU A 53 -22.02 -4.40 12.17
C LEU A 53 -22.69 -3.08 12.54
N GLU A 54 -22.01 -1.97 12.35
CA GLU A 54 -22.44 -0.62 12.69
C GLU A 54 -21.81 0.44 11.80
N ALA A 55 -22.35 1.66 11.83
CA ALA A 55 -21.76 2.77 11.10
C ALA A 55 -20.39 3.14 11.69
N LEU A 56 -19.42 3.37 10.81
CA LEU A 56 -18.14 3.94 11.19
C LEU A 56 -18.32 5.40 11.62
N THR A 57 -17.45 5.86 12.50
CA THR A 57 -17.30 7.30 12.76
C THR A 57 -16.60 7.97 11.57
N GLU A 58 -16.77 9.28 11.39
CA GLU A 58 -16.10 10.03 10.31
C GLU A 58 -14.57 9.83 10.32
N LEU A 59 -13.97 9.71 11.51
CA LEU A 59 -12.52 9.44 11.64
C LEU A 59 -12.14 8.05 11.17
N GLU A 60 -13.00 7.05 11.38
CA GLU A 60 -12.76 5.68 10.95
C GLU A 60 -12.97 5.51 9.43
N GLU A 61 -13.91 6.26 8.85
CA GLU A 61 -14.07 6.34 7.39
C GLU A 61 -12.82 6.97 6.75
N GLN A 62 -12.37 8.11 7.28
CA GLN A 62 -11.13 8.76 6.82
C GLN A 62 -9.90 7.86 7.01
N GLU A 63 -9.88 7.05 8.07
CA GLU A 63 -8.80 6.07 8.30
C GLU A 63 -8.80 4.98 7.21
N LEU A 64 -9.96 4.45 6.81
CA LEU A 64 -10.07 3.50 5.72
C LEU A 64 -9.67 4.11 4.36
N ASP A 65 -10.13 5.32 4.07
CA ASP A 65 -9.77 6.05 2.85
C ASP A 65 -8.23 6.23 2.75
N ALA A 66 -7.58 6.57 3.87
CA ALA A 66 -6.13 6.70 3.92
C ALA A 66 -5.39 5.36 3.71
N TYR A 67 -5.96 4.26 4.21
CA TYR A 67 -5.40 2.93 3.98
C TYR A 67 -5.53 2.48 2.51
N GLU A 68 -6.59 2.90 1.81
CA GLU A 68 -6.74 2.67 0.37
C GLU A 68 -5.65 3.42 -0.42
N GLU A 69 -5.37 4.69 -0.10
CA GLU A 69 -4.28 5.45 -0.73
C GLU A 69 -2.92 4.77 -0.53
N ILE A 70 -2.67 4.21 0.66
CA ILE A 70 -1.43 3.47 0.94
C ILE A 70 -1.36 2.19 0.12
N ASP A 71 -2.44 1.43 -0.02
CA ASP A 71 -2.46 0.20 -0.82
C ASP A 71 -2.16 0.49 -2.30
N ASP A 72 -2.76 1.55 -2.84
CA ASP A 72 -2.48 2.05 -4.19
C ASP A 72 -1.00 2.43 -4.35
N TYR A 73 -0.43 3.12 -3.35
CA TYR A 73 0.97 3.51 -3.35
C TYR A 73 1.92 2.32 -3.28
N LEU A 74 1.64 1.33 -2.41
CA LEU A 74 2.42 0.09 -2.34
C LEU A 74 2.33 -0.70 -3.64
N SER A 75 1.15 -0.76 -4.25
CA SER A 75 0.93 -1.37 -5.56
C SER A 75 1.74 -0.68 -6.66
N PHE A 76 1.81 0.66 -6.66
CA PHE A 76 2.66 1.43 -7.56
C PHE A 76 4.15 1.13 -7.35
N VAL A 77 4.63 1.13 -6.10
CA VAL A 77 6.03 0.82 -5.77
C VAL A 77 6.39 -0.58 -6.27
N ASN A 78 5.54 -1.57 -5.96
CA ASN A 78 5.74 -2.96 -6.40
C ASN A 78 5.78 -3.09 -7.92
N ARG A 79 4.86 -2.44 -8.64
CA ARG A 79 4.85 -2.42 -10.11
C ARG A 79 6.11 -1.76 -10.67
N THR A 80 6.53 -0.65 -10.09
CA THR A 80 7.73 0.09 -10.52
C THR A 80 8.98 -0.77 -10.37
N ILE A 81 9.17 -1.40 -9.21
CA ILE A 81 10.33 -2.26 -8.95
C ILE A 81 10.30 -3.48 -9.87
N ARG A 82 9.16 -4.15 -10.04
CA ARG A 82 9.04 -5.28 -10.98
C ARG A 82 9.39 -4.88 -12.41
N ASN A 83 8.88 -3.73 -12.87
CA ASN A 83 9.16 -3.23 -14.23
C ASN A 83 10.65 -2.92 -14.42
N LEU A 84 11.31 -2.34 -13.40
CA LEU A 84 12.75 -2.07 -13.44
C LEU A 84 13.59 -3.34 -13.38
N ALA A 85 13.19 -4.34 -12.59
CA ALA A 85 13.89 -5.61 -12.47
C ALA A 85 13.77 -6.49 -13.73
N VAL A 86 12.66 -6.36 -14.47
CA VAL A 86 12.42 -7.08 -15.74
C VAL A 86 12.99 -6.34 -16.95
N ALA A 87 13.28 -5.03 -16.82
CA ALA A 87 13.96 -4.28 -17.89
C ALA A 87 15.26 -5.02 -18.22
N PRO A 88 15.46 -5.47 -19.47
CA PRO A 88 16.65 -6.21 -19.82
C PRO A 88 17.85 -5.32 -19.47
N ASN A 89 18.78 -5.87 -18.70
CA ASN A 89 20.15 -5.35 -18.70
C ASN A 89 20.52 -5.24 -20.18
N SER A 90 20.59 -4.02 -20.70
CA SER A 90 21.32 -3.71 -21.92
C SER A 90 22.76 -4.10 -21.61
N GLN A 91 23.05 -5.39 -21.80
CA GLN A 91 24.39 -5.92 -21.67
C GLN A 91 25.26 -5.19 -22.67
N GLY A 92 26.45 -4.81 -22.19
CA GLY A 92 27.45 -4.06 -22.95
C GLY A 92 28.03 -4.81 -24.14
#